data_AF-N9AQ36-F1
#
_entry.id   AF-N9AQ36-F1
#
_cell.length_a   1.000
_cell.length_b   1.000
_cell.length_c   1.000
_cell.angle_alpha   90.00
_cell.angle_beta   90.00
_cell.angle_gamma   90.00
#
_symmetry.space_group_name_H-M   'P 1'
#
loop_
_entity.id
_entity.type
_entity.pdbx_description
1 polymer ?
#
loop_
_entity_poly.entity_id
_entity_poly.type
_entity_poly.pdbx_seq_one_letter_code
_entity_poly.pdbx_strand_id
1 'polypeptide(L)'
;MLISAQEQDYILKSMEQYISSTLGYTLEKLRFPIDFGFTDPEGTARCTLFFCQDLDDIYLRFRCYEGEKLIEIAKVGFNKVKNGNGTALLLTLLDIAEKYEYERIFIESPNENSTAFAEKLGFDKTMNITPADLKLSLKVRSMKL
;
A
#
# COMPACT_ATOMS: atom_id res chain seq x y z
N MET A 1 -4.19 -16.27 12.67
CA MET A 1 -3.61 -14.93 12.92
C MET A 1 -4.62 -13.89 12.44
N LEU A 2 -4.76 -12.76 13.13
CA LEU A 2 -5.69 -11.69 12.77
C LEU A 2 -4.93 -10.38 12.66
N ILE A 3 -5.49 -9.45 11.89
CA ILE A 3 -5.08 -8.05 11.83
C ILE A 3 -5.69 -7.36 13.04
N SER A 4 -4.88 -7.08 14.06
CA SER A 4 -5.36 -6.53 15.33
C SER A 4 -5.96 -5.13 15.17
N ALA A 5 -6.74 -4.66 16.17
CA ALA A 5 -7.26 -3.29 16.16
C ALA A 5 -6.14 -2.23 16.14
N GLN A 6 -5.01 -2.49 16.82
CA GLN A 6 -3.85 -1.60 16.79
C GLN A 6 -3.22 -1.51 15.40
N GLU A 7 -3.16 -2.65 14.69
CA GLU A 7 -2.65 -2.73 13.32
C GLU A 7 -3.59 -2.04 12.34
N GLN A 8 -4.90 -2.24 12.49
CA GLN A 8 -5.93 -1.54 11.73
C GLN A 8 -5.81 0.00 11.87
N ASP A 9 -5.68 0.50 13.10
CA ASP A 9 -5.47 1.92 13.39
C ASP A 9 -4.16 2.46 12.77
N TYR A 10 -3.09 1.68 12.84
CA TYR A 10 -1.81 2.05 12.23
C TYR A 10 -1.89 2.13 10.70
N ILE A 11 -2.54 1.15 10.07
CA ILE A 11 -2.76 1.14 8.62
C ILE A 11 -3.51 2.41 8.20
N LEU A 12 -4.63 2.71 8.87
CA LEU A 12 -5.45 3.88 8.54
C LEU A 12 -4.64 5.17 8.67
N LYS A 13 -3.98 5.38 9.81
CA LYS A 13 -3.17 6.59 10.06
C LYS A 13 -2.00 6.74 9.08
N SER A 14 -1.35 5.64 8.73
CA SER A 14 -0.25 5.66 7.76
C SER A 14 -0.74 6.09 6.37
N MET A 15 -1.92 5.62 5.97
CA MET A 15 -2.53 5.99 4.69
C MET A 15 -3.09 7.41 4.69
N GLU A 16 -3.69 7.86 5.79
CA GLU A 16 -4.08 9.25 6.00
C GLU A 16 -2.88 10.21 5.89
N GLN A 17 -1.76 9.86 6.51
CA GLN A 17 -0.52 10.63 6.41
C GLN A 17 0.03 10.63 4.98
N TYR A 18 0.01 9.49 4.28
CA TYR A 18 0.43 9.41 2.89
C TYR A 18 -0.44 10.29 1.98
N ILE A 19 -1.77 10.20 2.11
CA ILE A 19 -2.73 11.00 1.33
C ILE A 19 -2.53 12.50 1.59
N SER A 20 -2.34 12.89 2.85
CA SER A 20 -2.15 14.30 3.19
C SER A 20 -0.80 14.85 2.79
N SER A 21 0.28 14.16 3.13
CA SER A 21 1.64 14.67 3.00
C SER A 21 2.23 14.44 1.61
N THR A 22 1.83 13.35 0.93
CA THR A 22 2.36 12.99 -0.40
C THR A 22 1.43 13.42 -1.51
N LEU A 23 0.13 13.10 -1.41
CA LEU A 23 -0.83 13.49 -2.45
C LEU A 23 -1.32 14.94 -2.29
N GLY A 24 -1.13 15.55 -1.11
CA GLY A 24 -1.46 16.94 -0.84
C GLY A 24 -2.95 17.17 -0.53
N TYR A 25 -3.69 16.12 -0.19
CA TYR A 25 -5.10 16.23 0.12
C TYR A 25 -5.34 16.61 1.58
N THR A 26 -6.24 17.56 1.79
CA THR A 26 -6.73 17.89 3.12
C THR A 26 -7.86 16.93 3.49
N LEU A 27 -7.68 16.09 4.50
CA LEU A 27 -8.60 15.00 4.84
C LEU A 27 -10.02 15.50 5.15
N GLU A 28 -10.14 16.63 5.86
CA GLU A 28 -11.43 17.26 6.17
C GLU A 28 -12.14 17.89 4.97
N LYS A 29 -11.45 18.05 3.84
CA LYS A 29 -12.00 18.59 2.58
C LYS A 29 -12.24 17.52 1.52
N LEU A 30 -12.00 16.25 1.83
CA LEU A 30 -12.25 15.17 0.89
C LEU A 30 -13.73 15.09 0.55
N ARG A 31 -14.03 14.85 -0.73
CA ARG A 31 -15.41 14.62 -1.17
C ARG A 31 -15.97 13.33 -0.58
N PHE A 32 -15.10 12.34 -0.42
CA PHE A 32 -15.41 11.06 0.21
C PHE A 32 -14.30 10.71 1.21
N PRO A 33 -14.63 10.23 2.43
CA PRO A 33 -13.63 9.78 3.37
C PRO A 33 -12.89 8.57 2.81
N ILE A 34 -11.72 8.29 3.37
CA ILE A 34 -11.05 7.00 3.16
C ILE A 34 -12.00 5.92 3.71
N ASP A 35 -12.42 5.00 2.84
CA ASP A 35 -13.27 3.89 3.25
C ASP A 35 -12.36 2.77 3.76
N PHE A 36 -12.37 2.60 5.09
CA PHE A 36 -11.63 1.55 5.77
C PHE A 36 -12.60 0.50 6.32
N GLY A 37 -12.87 -0.50 5.48
CA GLY A 37 -13.87 -1.53 5.72
C GLY A 37 -13.34 -2.79 6.40
N PHE A 38 -14.28 -3.58 6.95
CA PHE A 38 -14.04 -4.85 7.63
C PHE A 38 -13.21 -4.76 8.92
N THR A 39 -13.31 -3.64 9.63
CA THR A 39 -12.67 -3.45 10.92
C THR A 39 -13.37 -4.21 12.03
N ASP A 40 -12.59 -4.78 12.95
CA ASP A 40 -13.09 -5.49 14.13
C ASP A 40 -12.16 -5.18 15.32
N PRO A 41 -12.68 -4.67 16.46
CA PRO A 41 -11.91 -4.46 17.68
C PRO A 41 -11.20 -5.73 18.20
N GLU A 42 -11.75 -6.92 17.94
CA GLU A 42 -11.14 -8.20 18.29
C GLU A 42 -10.10 -8.68 17.25
N GLY A 43 -10.03 -7.98 16.11
CA GLY A 43 -9.16 -8.28 14.99
C GLY A 43 -9.89 -8.94 13.83
N THR A 44 -9.39 -8.74 12.61
CA THR A 44 -10.03 -9.22 11.39
C THR A 44 -9.08 -10.04 10.52
N ALA A 45 -9.61 -11.01 9.78
CA ALA A 45 -8.82 -11.73 8.77
C ALA A 45 -8.58 -10.87 7.52
N ARG A 46 -9.32 -9.77 7.34
CA ARG A 46 -9.17 -8.87 6.21
C ARG A 46 -9.61 -7.47 6.57
N CYS A 47 -8.81 -6.46 6.22
CA CYS A 47 -9.29 -5.09 6.10
C CYS A 47 -9.05 -4.55 4.69
N THR A 48 -9.89 -3.61 4.28
CA THR A 48 -9.81 -3.00 2.95
C THR A 48 -9.73 -1.50 3.09
N LEU A 49 -8.87 -0.86 2.31
CA LEU A 49 -8.76 0.58 2.27
C LEU A 49 -9.01 1.06 0.84
N PHE A 50 -10.00 1.92 0.67
CA PHE A 50 -10.31 2.56 -0.60
C PHE A 50 -10.23 4.09 -0.47
N PHE A 51 -9.51 4.70 -1.39
CA PHE A 51 -9.41 6.15 -1.54
C PHE A 51 -9.53 6.50 -3.01
N CYS A 52 -10.47 7.39 -3.34
CA CYS A 52 -10.65 7.89 -4.69
C CYS A 52 -11.02 9.37 -4.64
N GLN A 53 -10.14 10.20 -5.18
CA GLN A 53 -10.34 11.64 -5.31
C GLN A 53 -9.75 12.10 -6.65
N ASP A 54 -10.60 12.70 -7.48
CA ASP A 54 -10.27 13.10 -8.85
C ASP A 54 -9.73 11.92 -9.70
N LEU A 55 -8.43 11.91 -10.01
CA LEU A 55 -7.75 10.85 -10.76
C LEU A 55 -6.77 10.03 -9.89
N ASP A 56 -6.66 10.36 -8.61
CA ASP A 56 -5.92 9.55 -7.63
C ASP A 56 -6.85 8.47 -7.07
N ASP A 57 -6.50 7.21 -7.29
CA ASP A 57 -7.32 6.04 -6.97
C ASP A 57 -6.45 4.95 -6.37
N ILE A 58 -6.73 4.58 -5.12
CA ILE A 58 -5.98 3.60 -4.34
C ILE A 58 -6.97 2.63 -3.73
N TYR A 59 -6.81 1.36 -4.06
CA TYR A 59 -7.52 0.28 -3.41
C TYR A 59 -6.53 -0.76 -2.89
N LEU A 60 -6.48 -0.90 -1.57
CA LEU A 60 -5.63 -1.84 -0.86
C LEU A 60 -6.46 -2.89 -0.12
N ARG A 61 -5.94 -4.11 -0.03
CA ARG A 61 -6.49 -5.17 0.82
C ARG A 61 -5.38 -5.78 1.65
N PHE A 62 -5.57 -5.77 2.96
CA PHE A 62 -4.71 -6.47 3.91
C PHE A 62 -5.42 -7.74 4.31
N ARG A 63 -4.74 -8.89 4.25
CA ARG A 63 -5.36 -10.19 4.51
C ARG A 63 -4.45 -11.06 5.35
N CYS A 64 -5.04 -11.81 6.27
CA CYS A 64 -4.42 -13.02 6.80
C CYS A 64 -5.09 -14.23 6.16
N TYR A 65 -4.31 -15.05 5.45
CA TYR A 65 -4.76 -16.26 4.78
C TYR A 65 -3.76 -17.38 5.00
N GLU A 66 -4.24 -18.55 5.43
CA GLU A 66 -3.39 -19.75 5.66
C GLU A 66 -2.15 -19.51 6.54
N GLY A 67 -2.24 -18.54 7.46
CA GLY A 67 -1.15 -18.21 8.38
C GLY A 67 -0.18 -17.13 7.87
N GLU A 68 -0.38 -16.62 6.65
CA GLU A 68 0.40 -15.54 6.06
C GLU A 68 -0.40 -14.23 6.04
N LYS A 69 0.27 -13.10 6.24
CA LYS A 69 -0.22 -11.74 6.07
C LYS A 69 0.23 -11.10 4.76
N LEU A 70 -0.74 -10.62 3.99
CA LEU A 70 -0.53 -10.16 2.61
C LEU A 70 -1.05 -8.74 2.44
N ILE A 71 -0.28 -7.89 1.76
CA ILE A 71 -0.73 -6.59 1.26
C ILE A 71 -0.99 -6.71 -0.24
N GLU A 72 -2.21 -6.43 -0.64
CA GLU A 72 -2.62 -6.38 -2.03
C GLU A 72 -2.90 -4.95 -2.47
N ILE A 73 -2.24 -4.53 -3.54
CA ILE A 73 -2.56 -3.32 -4.30
C ILE A 73 -3.55 -3.74 -5.39
N ALA A 74 -4.83 -3.68 -5.07
CA ALA A 74 -5.92 -4.06 -5.97
C ALA A 74 -6.12 -3.04 -7.10
N LYS A 75 -5.87 -1.76 -6.80
CA LYS A 75 -5.89 -0.68 -7.77
C LYS A 75 -4.94 0.43 -7.35
N VAL A 76 -4.22 0.98 -8.32
CA VAL A 76 -3.42 2.19 -8.13
C VAL A 76 -3.43 3.05 -9.38
N GLY A 77 -3.80 4.31 -9.22
CA GLY A 77 -3.76 5.35 -10.24
C GLY A 77 -3.38 6.67 -9.59
N PHE A 78 -2.53 7.44 -10.25
CA PHE A 78 -2.16 8.77 -9.78
C PHE A 78 -2.44 9.81 -10.85
N ASN A 79 -3.04 10.93 -10.47
CA ASN A 79 -3.25 12.07 -11.35
C ASN A 79 -1.91 12.60 -11.88
N LYS A 80 -0.94 12.72 -10.97
CA LYS A 80 0.41 13.23 -11.25
C LYS A 80 1.42 12.10 -11.44
N VAL A 81 1.55 11.60 -12.67
CA VAL A 81 2.52 10.53 -13.00
C VAL A 81 3.98 11.04 -12.90
N LYS A 82 4.91 10.14 -12.54
CA LYS A 82 6.38 10.39 -12.43
C LYS A 82 6.81 11.40 -11.34
N ASN A 83 5.98 11.66 -10.33
CA ASN A 83 6.32 12.54 -9.20
C ASN A 83 6.73 11.80 -7.91
N GLY A 84 6.95 10.48 -8.00
CA GLY A 84 7.37 9.68 -6.84
C GLY A 84 6.22 9.12 -5.98
N ASN A 85 4.96 9.46 -6.25
CA ASN A 85 3.78 8.99 -5.49
C ASN A 85 3.76 7.46 -5.32
N GLY A 86 3.99 6.69 -6.40
CA GLY A 86 4.02 5.23 -6.31
C GLY A 86 5.17 4.70 -5.45
N THR A 87 6.35 5.33 -5.51
CA THR A 87 7.48 4.96 -4.64
C THR A 87 7.19 5.28 -3.18
N ALA A 88 6.58 6.45 -2.92
CA ALA A 88 6.17 6.87 -1.59
C ALA A 88 5.09 5.93 -1.02
N LEU A 89 4.12 5.51 -1.83
CA LEU A 89 3.13 4.51 -1.44
C LEU A 89 3.81 3.20 -1.02
N LEU A 90 4.74 2.69 -1.83
CA LEU A 90 5.46 1.46 -1.50
C LEU A 90 6.35 1.60 -0.25
N LEU A 91 6.91 2.78 0.04
CA LEU A 91 7.59 3.04 1.31
C LEU A 91 6.63 2.97 2.49
N THR A 92 5.43 3.55 2.38
CA THR A 92 4.39 3.44 3.40
C THR A 92 3.97 1.98 3.62
N LEU A 93 3.75 1.22 2.54
CA LEU A 93 3.38 -0.20 2.64
C LEU A 93 4.52 -1.06 3.19
N LEU A 94 5.77 -0.74 2.85
CA LEU A 94 6.94 -1.41 3.40
C LEU A 94 7.03 -1.20 4.92
N ASP A 95 6.82 0.02 5.41
CA ASP A 95 6.84 0.31 6.85
C ASP A 95 5.75 -0.48 7.61
N ILE A 96 4.52 -0.51 7.08
CA ILE A 96 3.44 -1.35 7.62
C ILE A 96 3.85 -2.84 7.61
N ALA A 97 4.40 -3.30 6.48
CA ALA A 97 4.79 -4.69 6.29
C ALA A 97 5.89 -5.12 7.26
N GLU A 98 6.94 -4.32 7.45
CA GLU A 98 8.02 -4.61 8.40
C GLU A 98 7.52 -4.58 9.84
N LYS A 99 6.64 -3.63 10.19
CA LYS A 99 6.14 -3.48 11.55
C LYS A 99 5.23 -4.62 11.99
N TYR A 100 4.43 -5.17 11.08
CA TYR A 100 3.41 -6.17 11.37
C TYR A 100 3.67 -7.52 10.70
N GLU A 101 4.90 -7.71 10.21
CA GLU A 101 5.43 -8.96 9.67
C GLU A 101 4.62 -9.50 8.50
N TYR A 102 4.21 -8.64 7.57
CA TYR A 102 3.61 -9.07 6.30
C TYR A 102 4.66 -9.74 5.43
N GLU A 103 4.32 -10.87 4.82
CA GLU A 103 5.27 -11.70 4.08
C GLU A 103 5.46 -11.21 2.65
N ARG A 104 4.41 -10.59 2.06
CA ARG A 104 4.49 -10.08 0.69
C ARG A 104 3.57 -8.89 0.43
N ILE A 105 4.03 -8.05 -0.50
CA ILE A 105 3.23 -7.02 -1.18
C ILE A 105 3.04 -7.48 -2.63
N PHE A 106 1.83 -7.37 -3.15
CA PHE A 106 1.55 -7.74 -4.53
C PHE A 106 0.60 -6.78 -5.25
N ILE A 107 0.71 -6.72 -6.57
CA ILE A 107 -0.18 -5.91 -7.42
C ILE A 107 -1.15 -6.83 -8.14
N GLU A 108 -2.44 -6.64 -7.90
CA GLU A 108 -3.49 -7.38 -8.60
C GLU A 108 -3.71 -6.80 -10.00
N SER A 109 -3.84 -7.67 -11.00
CA SER A 109 -4.22 -7.31 -12.38
C SER A 109 -3.45 -6.08 -12.92
N PRO A 110 -2.10 -6.13 -12.97
CA PRO A 110 -1.32 -4.97 -13.37
C PRO A 110 -1.63 -4.58 -14.83
N ASN A 111 -1.57 -3.30 -15.13
CA ASN A 111 -1.53 -2.79 -16.50
C ASN A 111 -0.07 -2.58 -16.93
N GLU A 112 0.17 -2.13 -18.17
CA GLU A 112 1.53 -1.91 -18.68
C GLU A 112 2.35 -0.95 -17.80
N ASN A 113 1.72 0.11 -17.28
CA ASN A 113 2.40 1.09 -16.43
C ASN A 113 2.75 0.53 -15.06
N SER A 114 1.82 -0.17 -14.39
CA SER A 114 2.09 -0.76 -13.08
C SER A 114 3.04 -1.95 -13.19
N THR A 115 3.00 -2.72 -14.28
CA THR A 115 3.97 -3.79 -14.59
C THR A 115 5.37 -3.21 -14.71
N ALA A 116 5.58 -2.22 -15.58
CA ALA A 116 6.89 -1.62 -15.78
C ALA A 116 7.44 -0.96 -14.49
N PHE A 117 6.56 -0.38 -13.69
CA PHE A 117 6.91 0.17 -12.38
C PHE A 117 7.34 -0.93 -11.38
N ALA A 118 6.58 -2.02 -11.30
CA ALA A 118 6.84 -3.15 -10.42
C ALA A 118 8.15 -3.87 -10.78
N GLU A 119 8.35 -4.19 -12.06
CA GLU A 119 9.58 -4.82 -12.54
C GLU A 119 10.81 -3.96 -12.23
N LYS A 120 10.70 -2.64 -12.43
CA LYS A 120 11.76 -1.72 -12.05
C LYS A 120 12.07 -1.83 -10.56
N LEU A 121 11.08 -2.02 -9.69
CA LEU A 121 11.28 -2.14 -8.25
C LEU A 121 11.64 -3.55 -7.76
N GLY A 122 11.79 -4.52 -8.66
CA GLY A 122 12.23 -5.87 -8.32
C GLY A 122 11.10 -6.81 -7.93
N PHE A 123 9.86 -6.48 -8.28
CA PHE A 123 8.76 -7.44 -8.20
C PHE A 123 9.03 -8.60 -9.17
N ASP A 124 8.63 -9.80 -8.79
CA ASP A 124 8.74 -10.98 -9.62
C ASP A 124 7.70 -10.99 -10.76
N LYS A 125 7.76 -12.02 -11.61
CA LYS A 125 6.83 -12.17 -12.75
C LYS A 125 5.37 -12.36 -12.35
N THR A 126 5.12 -12.72 -11.10
CA THR A 126 3.78 -12.87 -10.53
C THR A 126 3.33 -11.61 -9.79
N MET A 127 4.08 -10.50 -9.92
CA MET A 127 3.85 -9.22 -9.27
C MET A 127 3.89 -9.29 -7.75
N ASN A 128 4.71 -10.20 -7.19
CA ASN A 128 4.97 -10.28 -5.77
C ASN A 128 6.35 -9.72 -5.44
N ILE A 129 6.49 -9.18 -4.23
CA ILE A 129 7.78 -8.82 -3.64
C ILE A 129 7.73 -9.04 -2.13
N THR A 130 8.83 -9.50 -1.53
CA THR A 130 8.97 -9.53 -0.08
C THR A 130 9.34 -8.15 0.46
N PRO A 131 9.01 -7.80 1.72
CA PRO A 131 9.48 -6.54 2.30
C PRO A 131 11.00 -6.39 2.28
N ALA A 132 11.74 -7.49 2.50
CA ALA A 132 13.20 -7.51 2.48
C ALA A 132 13.75 -7.13 1.10
N ASP A 133 13.21 -7.72 0.03
CA ASP A 133 13.64 -7.43 -1.35
C ASP A 133 13.24 -6.01 -1.77
N LEU A 134 12.04 -5.57 -1.40
CA LEU A 134 11.60 -4.19 -1.66
C LEU A 134 12.51 -3.17 -0.97
N LYS A 135 12.85 -3.40 0.30
CA LYS A 135 13.77 -2.55 1.07
C LYS A 135 15.15 -2.48 0.43
N LEU A 136 15.68 -3.62 -0.04
CA LEU A 136 16.97 -3.66 -0.74
C LEU A 136 16.90 -2.85 -2.04
N SER A 137 15.86 -3.07 -2.85
CA SER A 137 15.63 -2.36 -4.11
C SER A 137 15.55 -0.84 -3.91
N LEU A 138 14.83 -0.39 -2.88
CA LEU A 138 14.67 1.03 -2.57
C LEU A 138 15.96 1.65 -2.02
N LYS A 139 16.72 0.96 -1.16
CA LYS A 139 18.02 1.45 -0.65
C LYS A 139 19.04 1.65 -1.77
N VAL A 140 19.17 0.68 -2.68
CA VAL A 140 20.09 0.77 -3.83
C VAL A 140 19.76 1.98 -4.71
N ARG A 141 18.48 2.37 -4.77
CA ARG A 141 18.01 3.51 -5.58
C ARG A 141 18.28 4.85 -4.90
N SER A 142 18.14 4.95 -3.58
CA SER A 142 18.48 6.16 -2.83
C SER A 142 19.98 6.48 -2.83
N MET A 143 20.85 5.50 -3.11
CA MET A 143 22.30 5.69 -3.26
C MET A 143 22.73 6.10 -4.68
N LYS A 144 21.80 6.11 -5.65
CA LYS A 144 22.06 6.44 -7.06
C LYS A 144 21.55 7.82 -7.49
N LEU A 145 21.02 8.60 -6.55
CA LEU A 145 20.64 10.01 -6.70
C LEU A 145 21.67 10.87 -5.97
#